data_AF-A0A5P2D617-F1
#
_entry.id   AF-A0A5P2D617-F1
#
_cell.length_a   1.000
_cell.length_b   1.000
_cell.length_c   1.000
_cell.angle_alpha   90.00
_cell.angle_beta   90.00
_cell.angle_gamma   90.00
#
_symmetry.space_group_name_H-M   'P 1'
#
loop_
_entity.id
_entity.type
_entity.pdbx_description
1 polymer ?
#
loop_
_entity_poly.entity_id
_entity_poly.type
_entity_poly.pdbx_seq_one_letter_code
_entity_poly.pdbx_strand_id
1 'polypeptide(L)'
;MIDLPALPTGPKYMHITPEMADLWLKHCNPASNRVMSDTVYERYAKAMSDGAWRTTHQGLAFDTSGMLLDGQHRLMGIKLSGVTVEMLVIPSCDAETFDVLDCGHRRQAAQLLKIPHRTVVAAAARIIGQMYKMWDPVTLFDGFYDTRATTSDILRAVAAWPELTALAPIAAATYRASGINQPTHLVVLAQAARTDHAGKIEDWANGLISGANMDSKDPRLVLRNRFFRDRVLLGTSGGRRTSYNLIAKAWNSWAQGKLLGTLKSLDGEGVIPVIGTDKFRP
;
A
#
# COMPACT_ATOMS: atom_id res chain seq x y z
N MET A 1 -29.58 21.37 21.68
CA MET A 1 -28.56 20.66 22.47
C MET A 1 -28.99 19.21 22.46
N ILE A 2 -28.33 18.34 21.69
CA ILE A 2 -28.76 16.95 21.52
C ILE A 2 -28.19 16.16 22.68
N ASP A 3 -29.06 15.46 23.39
CA ASP A 3 -28.76 14.68 24.58
C ASP A 3 -28.03 13.38 24.18
N LEU A 4 -26.71 13.46 24.01
CA LEU A 4 -25.87 12.28 23.85
C LEU A 4 -25.81 11.54 25.21
N PRO A 5 -25.74 10.20 25.26
CA PRO A 5 -25.28 9.53 26.46
C PRO A 5 -23.93 10.14 26.80
N ALA A 6 -23.83 10.71 28.01
CA ALA A 6 -22.67 11.48 28.41
C ALA A 6 -21.41 10.66 28.14
N LEU A 7 -20.56 11.17 27.24
CA LEU A 7 -19.20 10.66 27.11
C LEU A 7 -18.56 10.71 28.51
N PRO A 8 -17.72 9.74 28.85
CA PRO A 8 -17.03 9.78 30.13
C PRO A 8 -16.15 11.03 30.19
N THR A 9 -15.78 11.47 31.40
CA THR A 9 -14.88 12.63 31.58
C THR A 9 -13.42 12.32 31.26
N GLY A 10 -13.08 11.03 31.10
CA GLY A 10 -11.77 10.54 30.71
C GLY A 10 -11.86 9.11 30.14
N PRO A 11 -10.73 8.52 29.72
CA PRO A 11 -10.71 7.18 29.14
C PRO A 11 -11.32 6.13 30.09
N LYS A 12 -12.36 5.42 29.64
CA LYS A 12 -13.09 4.47 30.50
C LYS A 12 -13.65 3.29 29.70
N TYR A 13 -13.52 2.07 30.21
CA TYR A 13 -14.23 0.91 29.66
C TYR A 13 -15.73 1.02 29.98
N MET A 14 -16.56 0.90 28.96
CA MET A 14 -18.01 1.03 29.05
C MET A 14 -18.69 -0.10 28.28
N HIS A 15 -19.83 -0.58 28.77
CA HIS A 15 -20.71 -1.46 28.02
C HIS A 15 -21.47 -0.64 26.98
N ILE A 16 -21.20 -0.92 25.70
CA ILE A 16 -21.77 -0.21 24.57
C ILE A 16 -22.93 -1.03 24.02
N THR A 17 -24.14 -0.47 24.09
CA THR A 17 -25.35 -1.12 23.56
C THR A 17 -25.55 -0.83 22.07
N PRO A 18 -26.36 -1.61 21.35
CA PRO A 18 -26.74 -1.33 19.97
C PRO A 18 -27.34 0.07 19.76
N GLU A 19 -28.12 0.57 20.72
CA GLU A 19 -28.73 1.91 20.69
C GLU A 19 -27.68 3.00 20.82
N MET A 20 -26.72 2.83 21.73
CA MET A 20 -25.58 3.74 21.86
C MET A 20 -24.75 3.77 20.58
N ALA A 21 -24.53 2.60 19.97
CA ALA A 21 -23.77 2.49 18.74
C ALA A 21 -24.47 3.18 17.55
N ASP A 22 -25.78 3.01 17.39
CA ASP A 22 -26.56 3.70 16.36
C ASP A 22 -26.51 5.22 16.53
N LEU A 23 -26.62 5.70 17.77
CA LEU A 23 -26.58 7.12 18.07
C LEU A 23 -25.19 7.72 17.79
N TRP A 24 -24.11 7.06 18.20
CA TRP A 24 -22.75 7.53 17.95
C TRP A 24 -22.36 7.45 16.48
N LEU A 25 -22.87 6.47 15.71
CA LEU A 25 -22.68 6.41 14.26
C LEU A 25 -23.33 7.59 13.51
N LYS A 26 -24.44 8.13 14.03
CA LYS A 26 -25.08 9.35 13.47
C LYS A 26 -24.23 10.62 13.67
N HIS A 27 -23.29 10.58 14.62
CA HIS A 27 -22.38 11.68 14.97
C HIS A 27 -20.94 11.35 14.52
N CYS A 28 -20.83 10.69 13.36
CA CYS A 28 -19.59 10.37 12.67
C CYS A 28 -19.36 11.41 11.57
N ASN A 29 -18.15 11.94 11.44
CA ASN A 29 -17.82 12.88 10.35
C ASN A 29 -17.49 12.10 9.07
N PRO A 30 -18.36 12.08 8.04
CA PRO A 30 -18.15 11.26 6.84
C PRO A 30 -17.02 11.80 5.95
N ALA A 31 -16.66 13.09 6.09
CA ALA A 31 -15.60 13.72 5.30
C ALA A 31 -14.19 13.39 5.81
N SER A 32 -14.06 13.09 7.10
CA SER A 32 -12.78 12.77 7.75
C SER A 32 -12.62 11.27 8.03
N ASN A 33 -13.71 10.55 8.27
CA ASN A 33 -13.65 9.14 8.62
C ASN A 33 -13.58 8.24 7.37
N ARG A 34 -12.98 7.06 7.54
CA ARG A 34 -12.80 6.09 6.46
C ARG A 34 -14.14 5.70 5.85
N VAL A 35 -14.16 5.43 4.55
CA VAL A 35 -15.32 4.75 3.94
C VAL A 35 -15.56 3.42 4.66
N MET A 36 -16.79 3.20 5.12
CA MET A 36 -17.21 1.97 5.76
C MET A 36 -16.98 0.77 4.84
N SER A 37 -16.59 -0.37 5.40
CA SER A 37 -16.29 -1.58 4.63
C SER A 37 -17.13 -2.71 5.18
N ASP A 38 -17.99 -3.23 4.32
CA ASP A 38 -18.96 -4.28 4.64
C ASP A 38 -18.28 -5.49 5.25
N THR A 39 -17.23 -5.97 4.59
CA THR A 39 -16.43 -7.11 5.06
C THR A 39 -15.86 -6.93 6.47
N VAL A 40 -15.48 -5.72 6.87
CA VAL A 40 -14.84 -5.48 8.17
C VAL A 40 -15.85 -5.46 9.30
N TYR A 41 -16.95 -4.70 9.15
CA TYR A 41 -17.94 -4.62 10.21
C TYR A 41 -18.77 -5.91 10.31
N GLU A 42 -19.03 -6.62 9.21
CA GLU A 42 -19.71 -7.93 9.24
C GLU A 42 -18.90 -8.97 10.01
N ARG A 43 -17.57 -8.98 9.81
CA ARG A 43 -16.66 -9.85 10.57
C ARG A 43 -16.71 -9.55 12.07
N TYR A 44 -16.78 -8.27 12.45
CA TYR A 44 -16.89 -7.88 13.85
C TYR A 44 -18.26 -8.28 14.42
N ALA A 45 -19.34 -8.02 13.69
CA ALA A 45 -20.68 -8.42 14.10
C ALA A 45 -20.75 -9.93 14.37
N LYS A 46 -20.21 -10.75 13.46
CA LYS A 46 -20.14 -12.20 13.65
C LYS A 46 -19.33 -12.60 14.87
N ALA A 47 -18.15 -12.01 15.08
CA ALA A 47 -17.33 -12.32 16.25
C ALA A 47 -18.04 -11.94 17.57
N MET A 48 -18.80 -10.83 17.57
CA MET A 48 -19.58 -10.39 18.72
C MET A 48 -20.78 -11.30 18.98
N SER A 49 -21.55 -11.67 17.94
CA SER A 49 -22.69 -12.59 18.07
C SER A 49 -22.28 -13.99 18.53
N ASP A 50 -21.12 -14.46 18.08
CA ASP A 50 -20.58 -15.77 18.42
C ASP A 50 -19.88 -15.79 19.79
N GLY A 51 -19.83 -14.68 20.52
CA GLY A 51 -19.13 -14.57 21.81
C GLY A 51 -17.60 -14.68 21.69
N ALA A 52 -17.06 -14.65 20.47
CA ALA A 52 -15.63 -14.71 20.19
C ALA A 52 -14.93 -13.35 20.35
N TRP A 53 -15.69 -12.26 20.46
CA TRP A 53 -15.17 -10.92 20.69
C TRP A 53 -14.47 -10.81 22.06
N ARG A 54 -13.29 -10.19 22.07
CA ARG A 54 -12.51 -9.95 23.30
C ARG A 54 -12.29 -8.44 23.46
N THR A 55 -12.51 -7.95 24.68
CA THR A 55 -12.15 -6.56 25.04
C THR A 55 -10.64 -6.37 24.86
N THR A 56 -10.26 -5.28 24.21
CA THR A 56 -8.84 -4.91 24.03
C THR A 56 -8.65 -3.43 24.36
N HIS A 57 -7.39 -2.98 24.34
CA HIS A 57 -7.03 -1.56 24.44
C HIS A 57 -7.53 -0.72 23.25
N GLN A 58 -7.96 -1.35 22.15
CA GLN A 58 -8.52 -0.66 20.99
C GLN A 58 -9.99 -0.31 21.24
N GLY A 59 -10.29 0.99 21.27
CA GLY A 59 -11.54 1.53 21.76
C GLY A 59 -12.35 2.36 20.76
N LEU A 60 -13.14 3.28 21.29
CA LEU A 60 -13.84 4.34 20.57
C LEU A 60 -13.20 5.66 20.94
N ALA A 61 -12.97 6.53 19.96
CA ALA A 61 -12.38 7.83 20.19
C ALA A 61 -13.31 8.94 19.71
N PHE A 62 -13.44 9.97 20.53
CA PHE A 62 -14.27 11.13 20.26
C PHE A 62 -13.44 12.41 20.38
N ASP A 63 -13.69 13.37 19.51
CA ASP A 63 -13.05 14.68 19.60
C ASP A 63 -13.64 15.54 20.74
N THR A 64 -13.08 16.74 20.93
CA THR A 64 -13.56 17.72 21.92
C THR A 64 -14.97 18.23 21.67
N SER A 65 -15.51 18.04 20.45
CA SER A 65 -16.90 18.37 20.08
C SER A 65 -17.85 17.18 20.20
N GLY A 66 -17.35 15.99 20.58
CA GLY A 66 -18.12 14.76 20.71
C GLY A 66 -18.33 14.01 19.40
N MET A 67 -17.61 14.36 18.33
CA MET A 67 -17.66 13.65 17.05
C MET A 67 -16.80 12.39 17.11
N LEU A 68 -17.30 11.30 16.52
CA LEU A 68 -16.57 10.04 16.45
C LEU A 68 -15.35 10.18 15.51
N LEU A 69 -14.16 9.88 16.01
CA LEU A 69 -12.90 9.86 15.25
C LEU A 69 -12.49 8.45 14.84
N ASP A 70 -12.66 7.48 15.74
CA ASP A 70 -12.33 6.07 15.51
C ASP A 70 -13.35 5.16 16.18
N GLY A 71 -13.61 4.01 15.56
CA GLY A 71 -14.48 2.96 16.09
C GLY A 71 -15.72 2.70 15.23
N GLN A 72 -15.90 3.38 14.10
CA GLN A 72 -17.10 3.23 13.26
C GLN A 72 -17.41 1.77 12.85
N HIS A 73 -16.40 0.95 12.51
CA HIS A 73 -16.62 -0.47 12.19
C HIS A 73 -17.00 -1.29 13.42
N ARG A 74 -16.46 -0.93 14.59
CA ARG A 74 -16.77 -1.58 15.87
C ARG A 74 -18.21 -1.25 16.28
N LEU A 75 -18.61 0.02 16.18
CA LEU A 75 -19.99 0.45 16.42
C LEU A 75 -20.97 -0.20 15.45
N MET A 76 -20.63 -0.27 14.16
CA MET A 76 -21.49 -0.96 13.20
C MET A 76 -21.57 -2.46 13.50
N GLY A 77 -20.47 -3.08 13.95
CA GLY A 77 -20.47 -4.47 14.43
C GLY A 77 -21.43 -4.68 15.60
N ILE A 78 -21.40 -3.79 16.60
CA ILE A 78 -22.31 -3.82 17.77
C ILE A 78 -23.77 -3.65 17.32
N LYS A 79 -24.04 -2.65 16.48
CA LYS A 79 -25.36 -2.39 15.92
C LYS A 79 -25.90 -3.60 15.14
N LEU A 80 -25.07 -4.21 14.30
CA LEU A 80 -25.48 -5.33 13.44
C LEU A 80 -25.61 -6.65 14.21
N SER A 81 -24.75 -6.88 15.21
CA SER A 81 -24.81 -8.10 16.04
C SER A 81 -25.93 -8.08 17.08
N GLY A 82 -26.40 -6.89 17.47
CA GLY A 82 -27.45 -6.73 18.47
C GLY A 82 -27.01 -7.05 19.91
N VAL A 83 -25.70 -7.23 20.16
CA VAL A 83 -25.18 -7.56 21.49
C VAL A 83 -24.47 -6.36 22.13
N THR A 84 -24.53 -6.29 23.46
CA THR A 84 -23.78 -5.28 24.23
C THR A 84 -22.35 -5.75 24.45
N VAL A 85 -21.38 -4.87 24.19
CA VAL A 85 -19.94 -5.19 24.24
C VAL A 85 -19.20 -4.17 25.10
N GLU A 86 -18.29 -4.63 25.96
CA GLU A 86 -17.39 -3.74 26.69
C GLU A 86 -16.29 -3.19 25.75
N MET A 87 -16.09 -1.87 25.77
CA MET A 87 -15.08 -1.20 24.96
C MET A 87 -14.52 0.02 25.67
N LEU A 88 -13.23 0.31 25.46
CA LEU A 88 -12.62 1.54 25.94
C LEU A 88 -13.24 2.73 25.19
N VAL A 89 -13.74 3.73 25.91
CA VAL A 89 -14.21 5.00 25.36
C VAL A 89 -13.24 6.09 25.75
N ILE A 90 -12.68 6.79 24.76
CA ILE A 90 -11.70 7.85 24.93
C ILE A 90 -12.36 9.17 24.48
N PRO A 91 -12.74 10.05 25.43
CA PRO A 91 -13.35 11.34 25.15
C PRO A 91 -12.27 12.40 24.90
N SER A 92 -12.66 13.52 24.27
CA SER A 92 -11.83 14.73 24.19
C SER A 92 -10.45 14.53 23.57
N CYS A 93 -10.34 13.64 22.58
CA CYS A 93 -9.14 13.49 21.80
C CYS A 93 -8.89 14.74 20.96
N ASP A 94 -7.63 15.17 20.91
CA ASP A 94 -7.21 16.13 19.91
C ASP A 94 -7.26 15.47 18.52
N ALA A 95 -8.09 16.03 17.63
CA ALA A 95 -8.33 15.48 16.30
C ALA A 95 -7.05 15.42 15.46
N GLU A 96 -6.14 16.38 15.64
CA GLU A 96 -4.84 16.39 14.95
C GLU A 96 -3.95 15.23 15.42
N THR A 97 -4.01 14.90 16.71
CA THR A 97 -3.25 13.79 17.31
C THR A 97 -3.81 12.43 16.90
N PHE A 98 -5.13 12.30 16.68
CA PHE A 98 -5.77 11.02 16.37
C PHE A 98 -5.65 10.59 14.89
N ASP A 99 -5.55 11.55 13.97
CA ASP A 99 -5.29 11.30 12.55
C ASP A 99 -3.94 10.56 12.34
N VAL A 100 -3.01 10.73 13.29
CA VAL A 100 -1.73 10.03 13.38
C VAL A 100 -1.89 8.58 13.86
N LEU A 101 -2.86 8.31 14.74
CA LEU A 101 -3.00 7.03 15.46
C LEU A 101 -3.82 5.97 14.70
N ASP A 102 -4.98 6.32 14.13
CA ASP A 102 -5.88 5.30 13.54
C ASP A 102 -5.67 5.05 12.03
N CYS A 103 -4.94 5.93 11.34
CA CYS A 103 -4.69 5.80 9.91
C CYS A 103 -3.55 4.81 9.54
N GLY A 104 -3.63 3.55 10.01
CA GLY A 104 -2.89 2.37 9.54
C GLY A 104 -1.84 2.66 8.46
N HIS A 105 -0.57 2.71 8.90
CA HIS A 105 0.70 3.12 8.25
C HIS A 105 0.84 3.09 6.71
N ARG A 106 0.00 2.34 5.99
CA ARG A 106 0.05 2.17 4.54
C ARG A 106 -0.51 3.35 3.74
N ARG A 107 -1.49 4.11 4.27
CA ARG A 107 -2.09 5.26 3.54
C ARG A 107 -1.52 6.62 3.96
N GLN A 108 -1.01 6.78 5.19
CA GLN A 108 -0.41 8.02 5.68
C GLN A 108 0.79 8.49 4.86
N ALA A 109 1.75 7.61 4.55
CA ALA A 109 2.93 8.02 3.78
C ALA A 109 2.58 8.62 2.41
N ALA A 110 1.63 8.02 1.69
CA ALA A 110 1.18 8.57 0.42
C ALA A 110 0.44 9.92 0.59
N GLN A 111 -0.28 10.14 1.69
CA GLN A 111 -0.96 11.42 1.94
C GLN A 111 0.01 12.53 2.38
N LEU A 112 1.06 12.20 3.14
CA LEU A 112 2.11 13.15 3.53
C LEU A 112 3.01 13.54 2.37
N LEU A 113 3.18 12.65 1.38
CA LEU A 113 3.86 12.93 0.13
C LEU A 113 3.00 13.90 -0.71
N LYS A 114 3.25 15.20 -0.56
CA LYS A 114 2.63 16.29 -1.36
C LYS A 114 3.19 16.36 -2.79
N ILE A 115 3.25 15.22 -3.48
CA ILE A 115 3.81 15.07 -4.83
C ILE A 115 2.81 14.36 -5.78
N PRO A 116 2.93 14.54 -7.10
CA PRO A 116 2.21 13.72 -8.08
C PRO A 116 2.50 12.23 -7.91
N HIS A 117 1.56 11.36 -8.30
CA HIS A 117 1.73 9.90 -8.26
C HIS A 117 2.08 9.30 -6.88
N ARG A 118 1.84 10.03 -5.78
CA ARG A 118 2.20 9.67 -4.40
C ARG A 118 1.86 8.25 -3.96
N THR A 119 0.74 7.69 -4.41
CA THR A 119 0.34 6.31 -4.08
C THR A 119 1.31 5.29 -4.66
N VAL A 120 1.74 5.50 -5.92
CA VAL A 120 2.69 4.62 -6.62
C VAL A 120 4.08 4.81 -6.03
N VAL A 121 4.49 6.05 -5.78
CA VAL A 121 5.77 6.38 -5.17
C VAL A 121 5.90 5.74 -3.78
N ALA A 122 4.90 5.88 -2.91
CA ALA A 122 4.90 5.24 -1.59
C ALA A 122 4.89 3.71 -1.67
N ALA A 123 4.22 3.13 -2.67
CA ALA A 123 4.27 1.69 -2.89
C ALA A 123 5.67 1.24 -3.32
N ALA A 124 6.29 1.92 -4.29
CA ALA A 124 7.63 1.64 -4.77
C ALA A 124 8.72 1.86 -3.69
N ALA A 125 8.56 2.89 -2.86
CA ALA A 125 9.43 3.17 -1.71
C ALA A 125 9.44 2.01 -0.69
N ARG A 126 8.30 1.35 -0.47
CA ARG A 126 8.25 0.12 0.37
C ARG A 126 9.04 -1.03 -0.24
N ILE A 127 8.87 -1.23 -1.55
CA ILE A 127 9.56 -2.29 -2.30
C ILE A 127 11.07 -2.08 -2.21
N ILE A 128 11.56 -0.89 -2.59
CA ILE A 128 12.99 -0.61 -2.63
C ILE A 128 13.59 -0.56 -1.23
N GLY A 129 12.91 0.04 -0.25
CA GLY A 129 13.45 0.11 1.10
C GLY A 129 13.54 -1.26 1.79
N GLN A 130 12.63 -2.19 1.46
CA GLN A 130 12.73 -3.60 1.87
C GLN A 130 13.93 -4.29 1.21
N MET A 131 14.16 -4.06 -0.09
CA MET A 131 15.31 -4.65 -0.81
C MET A 131 16.66 -4.19 -0.27
N TYR A 132 16.75 -2.90 0.07
CA TYR A 132 17.98 -2.24 0.52
C TYR A 132 18.09 -2.16 2.05
N LYS A 133 17.23 -2.87 2.78
CA LYS A 133 17.24 -2.94 4.26
C LYS A 133 17.30 -1.57 4.94
N MET A 134 16.46 -0.64 4.50
CA MET A 134 16.45 0.76 4.96
C MET A 134 15.84 0.99 6.35
N TRP A 135 15.36 -0.08 7.00
CA TRP A 135 14.79 -0.08 8.36
C TRP A 135 14.94 -1.47 8.97
N ASP A 136 14.77 -1.60 10.29
CA ASP A 136 14.89 -2.87 11.02
C ASP A 136 13.71 -3.04 12.00
N PRO A 137 13.11 -4.24 12.13
CA PRO A 137 13.36 -5.45 11.35
C PRO A 137 12.72 -5.40 9.96
N VAL A 138 13.47 -5.82 8.92
CA VAL A 138 12.87 -6.10 7.61
C VAL A 138 12.22 -7.47 7.62
N THR A 139 10.92 -7.51 7.35
CA THR A 139 10.22 -8.79 7.20
C THR A 139 10.40 -9.31 5.77
N LEU A 140 11.27 -10.30 5.56
CA LEU A 140 11.45 -10.99 4.28
C LEU A 140 10.41 -12.11 4.11
N PHE A 141 9.12 -11.79 4.06
CA PHE A 141 8.06 -12.78 3.83
C PHE A 141 7.60 -12.71 2.37
N ASP A 142 8.04 -13.69 1.56
CA ASP A 142 7.56 -14.11 0.22
C ASP A 142 6.96 -13.06 -0.76
N GLY A 143 7.27 -11.79 -0.56
CA GLY A 143 6.50 -10.71 -1.12
C GLY A 143 7.02 -9.36 -0.65
N PHE A 144 6.95 -8.42 -1.58
CA PHE A 144 7.37 -7.04 -1.44
C PHE A 144 6.42 -6.21 -0.55
N TYR A 145 6.16 -6.71 0.65
CA TYR A 145 5.29 -6.12 1.66
C TYR A 145 5.88 -6.33 3.05
N ASP A 146 6.77 -5.43 3.43
CA ASP A 146 7.04 -5.25 4.84
C ASP A 146 5.84 -4.54 5.50
N THR A 147 5.13 -5.28 6.36
CA THR A 147 4.01 -4.71 7.12
C THR A 147 4.48 -3.79 8.25
N ARG A 148 5.79 -3.76 8.54
CA ARG A 148 6.39 -3.00 9.64
C ARG A 148 6.98 -1.65 9.22
N ALA A 149 7.10 -1.38 7.92
CA ALA A 149 7.59 -0.11 7.43
C ALA A 149 6.70 1.05 7.94
N THR A 150 7.29 1.95 8.73
CA THR A 150 6.59 3.12 9.25
C THR A 150 6.42 4.17 8.17
N THR A 151 5.53 5.13 8.43
CA THR A 151 5.38 6.31 7.57
C THR A 151 6.73 7.06 7.42
N SER A 152 7.50 7.20 8.50
CA SER A 152 8.82 7.83 8.48
C SER A 152 9.82 7.06 7.61
N ASP A 153 9.80 5.73 7.68
CA ASP A 153 10.69 4.88 6.86
C ASP A 153 10.40 5.02 5.38
N ILE A 154 9.12 5.12 5.01
CA ILE A 154 8.70 5.33 3.62
C ILE A 154 9.15 6.71 3.13
N LEU A 155 9.00 7.76 3.94
CA LEU A 155 9.49 9.09 3.60
C LEU A 155 11.01 9.12 3.46
N ARG A 156 11.75 8.43 4.33
CA ARG A 156 13.20 8.27 4.24
C ARG A 156 13.61 7.54 2.96
N ALA A 157 12.88 6.50 2.58
CA ALA A 157 13.09 5.78 1.33
C ALA A 157 12.85 6.66 0.10
N VAL A 158 11.79 7.48 0.09
CA VAL A 158 11.54 8.46 -0.99
C VAL A 158 12.65 9.51 -1.05
N ALA A 159 13.11 10.01 0.10
CA ALA A 159 14.22 10.98 0.15
C ALA A 159 15.54 10.37 -0.34
N ALA A 160 15.81 9.10 0.00
CA ALA A 160 17.00 8.39 -0.44
C ALA A 160 16.93 7.93 -1.91
N TRP A 161 15.75 7.89 -2.51
CA TRP A 161 15.49 7.48 -3.91
C TRP A 161 14.61 8.50 -4.63
N PRO A 162 15.10 9.73 -4.88
CA PRO A 162 14.34 10.78 -5.57
C PRO A 162 13.90 10.36 -6.99
N GLU A 163 14.58 9.38 -7.59
CA GLU A 163 14.25 8.79 -8.89
C GLU A 163 12.85 8.14 -8.89
N LEU A 164 12.36 7.68 -7.74
CA LEU A 164 10.99 7.19 -7.60
C LEU A 164 9.97 8.29 -7.93
N THR A 165 10.23 9.52 -7.52
CA THR A 165 9.36 10.66 -7.84
C THR A 165 9.54 11.08 -9.30
N ALA A 166 10.79 11.21 -9.75
CA ALA A 166 11.10 11.68 -11.10
C ALA A 166 10.57 10.75 -12.20
N LEU A 167 10.61 9.43 -11.99
CA LEU A 167 10.25 8.42 -13.00
C LEU A 167 8.81 7.90 -12.84
N ALA A 168 8.07 8.34 -11.82
CA ALA A 168 6.67 7.95 -11.63
C ALA A 168 5.75 8.23 -12.84
N PRO A 169 5.89 9.37 -13.56
CA PRO A 169 5.11 9.61 -14.78
C PRO A 169 5.36 8.56 -15.87
N ILE A 170 6.61 8.10 -16.03
CA ILE A 170 6.98 7.07 -17.01
C ILE A 170 6.32 5.73 -16.65
N ALA A 171 6.39 5.32 -15.39
CA ALA A 171 5.74 4.10 -14.92
C ALA A 171 4.21 4.17 -15.10
N ALA A 172 3.60 5.33 -14.83
CA ALA A 172 2.17 5.55 -15.01
C ALA A 172 1.75 5.47 -16.48
N ALA A 173 2.49 6.10 -17.39
CA ALA A 173 2.24 6.04 -18.83
C ALA A 173 2.39 4.61 -19.36
N THR A 174 3.45 3.91 -18.94
CA THR A 174 3.71 2.53 -19.34
C THR A 174 2.57 1.60 -18.93
N TYR A 175 2.08 1.71 -17.68
CA TYR A 175 0.93 0.92 -17.23
C TYR A 175 -0.33 1.17 -18.06
N ARG A 176 -0.63 2.43 -18.40
CA ARG A 176 -1.79 2.75 -19.25
C ARG A 176 -1.69 2.07 -20.62
N ALA A 177 -0.49 1.97 -21.18
CA ALA A 177 -0.25 1.41 -22.51
C ALA A 177 -0.07 -0.12 -22.56
N SER A 178 0.32 -0.75 -21.46
CA SER A 178 0.76 -2.16 -21.44
C SER A 178 0.27 -3.01 -20.27
N GLY A 179 -0.33 -2.39 -19.23
CA GLY A 179 -0.71 -3.07 -18.01
C GLY A 179 0.47 -3.49 -17.09
N ILE A 180 1.71 -3.11 -17.41
CA ILE A 180 2.89 -3.40 -16.58
C ILE A 180 2.74 -2.78 -15.19
N ASN A 181 2.92 -3.58 -14.13
CA ASN A 181 2.71 -3.20 -12.74
C ASN A 181 3.54 -1.96 -12.33
N GLN A 182 2.86 -0.85 -11.99
CA GLN A 182 3.49 0.46 -11.80
C GLN A 182 4.55 0.48 -10.69
N PRO A 183 4.28 0.05 -9.43
CA PRO A 183 5.29 0.12 -8.37
C PRO A 183 6.53 -0.72 -8.67
N THR A 184 6.38 -1.93 -9.19
CA THR A 184 7.54 -2.79 -9.50
C THR A 184 8.34 -2.27 -10.69
N HIS A 185 7.67 -1.70 -11.70
CA HIS A 185 8.35 -1.05 -12.82
C HIS A 185 9.11 0.18 -12.35
N LEU A 186 8.49 1.01 -11.51
CA LEU A 186 9.13 2.20 -10.96
C LEU A 186 10.39 1.88 -10.15
N VAL A 187 10.40 0.77 -9.41
CA VAL A 187 11.59 0.30 -8.68
C VAL A 187 12.72 -0.08 -9.65
N VAL A 188 12.40 -0.83 -10.71
CA VAL A 188 13.40 -1.19 -11.73
C VAL A 188 13.96 0.06 -12.42
N LEU A 189 13.10 1.05 -12.75
CA LEU A 189 13.53 2.31 -13.34
C LEU A 189 14.43 3.12 -12.40
N ALA A 190 14.07 3.24 -11.12
CA ALA A 190 14.87 3.96 -10.13
C ALA A 190 16.23 3.29 -9.91
N GLN A 191 16.28 1.96 -9.87
CA GLN A 191 17.54 1.23 -9.81
C GLN A 191 18.39 1.44 -11.07
N ALA A 192 17.77 1.32 -12.26
CA ALA A 192 18.45 1.54 -13.53
C ALA A 192 19.04 2.94 -13.66
N ALA A 193 18.38 3.96 -13.09
CA ALA A 193 18.83 5.35 -13.11
C ALA A 193 20.16 5.57 -12.36
N ARG A 194 20.56 4.63 -11.49
CA ARG A 194 21.85 4.64 -10.77
C ARG A 194 22.93 3.76 -11.41
N THR A 195 22.70 3.31 -12.63
CA THR A 195 23.63 2.42 -13.35
C THR A 195 24.15 3.11 -14.60
N ASP A 196 25.17 2.50 -15.21
CA ASP A 196 25.73 2.95 -16.50
C ASP A 196 24.70 2.83 -17.66
N HIS A 197 23.49 2.31 -17.39
CA HIS A 197 22.38 2.20 -18.32
C HIS A 197 21.28 3.26 -18.14
N ALA A 198 21.47 4.26 -17.28
CA ALA A 198 20.48 5.31 -17.02
C ALA A 198 19.99 6.02 -18.29
N GLY A 199 20.91 6.30 -19.24
CA GLY A 199 20.58 6.93 -20.52
C GLY A 199 19.66 6.12 -21.44
N LYS A 200 19.39 4.85 -21.11
CA LYS A 200 18.50 3.98 -21.88
C LYS A 200 17.05 3.98 -21.37
N ILE A 201 16.75 4.64 -20.26
CA ILE A 201 15.41 4.58 -19.62
C ILE A 201 14.32 5.13 -20.54
N GLU A 202 14.60 6.21 -21.28
CA GLU A 202 13.63 6.86 -22.15
C GLU A 202 13.27 5.96 -23.35
N ASP A 203 14.27 5.39 -24.03
CA ASP A 203 14.05 4.45 -25.15
C ASP A 203 13.34 3.15 -24.71
N TRP A 204 13.63 2.69 -23.50
CA TRP A 204 12.92 1.57 -22.89
C TRP A 204 11.44 1.90 -22.73
N ALA A 205 11.14 3.05 -22.12
CA ALA A 205 9.79 3.52 -21.89
C ALA A 205 9.03 3.76 -23.19
N ASN A 206 9.67 4.42 -24.17
CA ASN A 206 9.07 4.71 -25.47
C ASN A 206 8.66 3.44 -26.20
N GLY A 207 9.52 2.40 -26.22
CA GLY A 207 9.16 1.10 -26.78
C GLY A 207 8.03 0.41 -26.01
N LEU A 208 8.06 0.49 -24.67
CA LEU A 208 7.00 -0.05 -23.83
C LEU A 208 5.68 0.74 -23.91
N ILE A 209 5.68 2.00 -24.33
CA ILE A 209 4.46 2.82 -24.47
C ILE A 209 3.89 2.66 -25.89
N SER A 210 4.73 2.80 -26.91
CA SER A 210 4.29 2.74 -28.30
C SER A 210 3.83 1.34 -28.71
N GLY A 211 4.55 0.30 -28.26
CA GLY A 211 4.31 -1.06 -28.71
C GLY A 211 4.62 -1.31 -30.19
N ALA A 212 5.24 -0.36 -30.89
CA ALA A 212 5.49 -0.40 -32.33
C ALA A 212 6.98 -0.57 -32.67
N ASN A 213 7.29 -0.99 -33.91
CA ASN A 213 8.64 -1.12 -34.45
C ASN A 213 9.59 -1.99 -33.61
N MET A 214 9.10 -3.12 -33.09
CA MET A 214 9.87 -4.07 -32.29
C MET A 214 9.82 -5.47 -32.93
N ASP A 215 10.97 -6.15 -32.96
CA ASP A 215 11.04 -7.56 -33.34
C ASP A 215 10.29 -8.42 -32.30
N SER A 216 9.79 -9.59 -32.74
CA SER A 216 9.19 -10.62 -31.88
C SER A 216 10.02 -11.00 -30.66
N LYS A 217 11.36 -10.87 -30.72
CA LYS A 217 12.32 -11.17 -29.66
C LYS A 217 12.84 -9.92 -28.94
N ASP A 218 12.28 -8.74 -29.20
CA ASP A 218 12.59 -7.54 -28.41
C ASP A 218 12.09 -7.75 -26.97
N PRO A 219 12.95 -7.64 -25.94
CA PRO A 219 12.55 -7.88 -24.55
C PRO A 219 11.39 -6.99 -24.08
N ARG A 220 11.23 -5.78 -24.64
CA ARG A 220 10.11 -4.88 -24.35
C ARG A 220 8.80 -5.47 -24.85
N LEU A 221 8.77 -5.98 -26.08
CA LEU A 221 7.58 -6.61 -26.65
C LEU A 221 7.21 -7.90 -25.92
N VAL A 222 8.21 -8.73 -25.58
CA VAL A 222 7.99 -9.96 -24.80
C VAL A 222 7.43 -9.65 -23.41
N LEU A 223 7.94 -8.61 -22.74
CA LEU A 223 7.41 -8.15 -21.45
C LEU A 223 5.96 -7.68 -21.56
N ARG A 224 5.65 -6.83 -22.56
CA ARG A 224 4.28 -6.35 -22.82
C ARG A 224 3.32 -7.52 -22.99
N ASN A 225 3.64 -8.47 -23.89
CA ASN A 225 2.79 -9.62 -24.17
C ASN A 225 2.56 -10.50 -22.93
N ARG A 226 3.58 -10.64 -22.07
CA ARG A 226 3.47 -11.37 -20.80
C ARG A 226 2.46 -10.70 -19.85
N PHE A 227 2.55 -9.38 -19.67
CA PHE A 227 1.63 -8.64 -18.81
C PHE A 227 0.21 -8.54 -19.38
N PHE A 228 0.04 -8.56 -20.71
CA PHE A 228 -1.28 -8.67 -21.33
C PHE A 228 -1.93 -10.03 -21.05
N ARG A 229 -1.18 -11.13 -21.17
CA ARG A 229 -1.70 -12.49 -20.97
C ARG A 229 -2.05 -12.77 -19.51
N ASP A 230 -1.17 -12.39 -18.59
CA ASP A 230 -1.25 -12.79 -17.16
C ASP A 230 -1.60 -11.62 -16.23
N ARG A 231 -2.32 -10.61 -16.76
CA ARG A 231 -2.57 -9.33 -16.09
C ARG A 231 -3.15 -9.47 -14.69
N VAL A 232 -4.09 -10.39 -14.50
CA VAL A 232 -4.74 -10.63 -13.21
C VAL A 232 -3.73 -11.16 -12.19
N LEU A 233 -2.99 -12.21 -12.56
CA LEU A 233 -2.00 -12.85 -11.68
C LEU A 233 -0.89 -11.88 -11.26
N LEU A 234 -0.32 -11.17 -12.24
CA LEU A 234 0.79 -10.24 -12.06
C LEU A 234 0.37 -8.88 -11.43
N GLY A 235 -0.94 -8.59 -11.43
CA GLY A 235 -1.52 -7.42 -10.78
C GLY A 235 -1.79 -7.59 -9.28
N THR A 236 -1.80 -8.82 -8.77
CA THR A 236 -2.07 -9.09 -7.35
C THR A 236 -0.88 -8.77 -6.43
N SER A 237 -1.14 -8.67 -5.13
CA SER A 237 -0.12 -8.54 -4.09
C SER A 237 0.84 -9.75 -4.05
N GLY A 238 0.33 -10.97 -4.29
CA GLY A 238 1.14 -12.20 -4.36
C GLY A 238 2.01 -12.29 -5.61
N GLY A 239 1.62 -11.64 -6.71
CA GLY A 239 2.37 -11.62 -7.97
C GLY A 239 3.49 -10.59 -8.06
N ARG A 240 3.72 -9.76 -7.03
CA ARG A 240 4.69 -8.64 -7.12
C ARG A 240 6.12 -9.06 -7.31
N ARG A 241 6.56 -10.13 -6.64
CA ARG A 241 7.92 -10.65 -6.81
C ARG A 241 8.15 -11.11 -8.23
N THR A 242 7.20 -11.89 -8.74
CA THR A 242 7.15 -12.31 -10.14
C THR A 242 7.15 -11.10 -11.07
N SER A 243 6.30 -10.11 -10.85
CA SER A 243 6.24 -8.89 -11.66
C SER A 243 7.57 -8.15 -11.68
N TYR A 244 8.18 -7.90 -10.52
CA TYR A 244 9.50 -7.27 -10.44
C TYR A 244 10.56 -8.10 -11.20
N ASN A 245 10.63 -9.40 -10.95
CA ASN A 245 11.62 -10.28 -11.58
C ASN A 245 11.47 -10.33 -13.11
N LEU A 246 10.24 -10.39 -13.62
CA LEU A 246 9.97 -10.37 -15.07
C LEU A 246 10.40 -9.03 -15.68
N ILE A 247 10.10 -7.90 -15.02
CA ILE A 247 10.51 -6.57 -15.49
C ILE A 247 12.04 -6.44 -15.46
N ALA A 248 12.69 -6.83 -14.37
CA ALA A 248 14.15 -6.76 -14.21
C ALA A 248 14.87 -7.63 -15.25
N LYS A 249 14.41 -8.87 -15.50
CA LYS A 249 14.95 -9.75 -16.55
C LYS A 249 14.84 -9.13 -17.94
N ALA A 250 13.68 -8.57 -18.27
CA ALA A 250 13.46 -7.94 -19.56
C ALA A 250 14.32 -6.66 -19.73
N TRP A 251 14.39 -5.83 -18.69
CA TRP A 251 15.28 -4.66 -18.66
C TRP A 251 16.74 -5.07 -18.85
N ASN A 252 17.23 -6.06 -18.09
CA ASN A 252 18.61 -6.51 -18.17
C ASN A 252 18.98 -7.00 -19.57
N SER A 253 18.10 -7.79 -20.20
CA SER A 253 18.30 -8.27 -21.57
C SER A 253 18.40 -7.09 -22.54
N TRP A 254 17.44 -6.15 -22.47
CA TRP A 254 17.37 -5.02 -23.38
C TRP A 254 18.51 -4.02 -23.19
N ALA A 255 18.83 -3.67 -21.94
CA ALA A 255 19.92 -2.78 -21.59
C ALA A 255 21.29 -3.32 -22.07
N GLN A 256 21.43 -4.63 -22.18
CA GLN A 256 22.61 -5.31 -22.73
C GLN A 256 22.54 -5.58 -24.25
N GLY A 257 21.49 -5.15 -24.95
CA GLY A 257 21.31 -5.40 -26.38
C GLY A 257 21.03 -6.88 -26.73
N LYS A 258 20.58 -7.67 -25.76
CA LYS A 258 20.27 -9.10 -25.94
C LYS A 258 18.80 -9.29 -26.31
N LEU A 259 18.56 -10.14 -27.29
CA LEU A 259 17.23 -10.62 -27.64
C LEU A 259 16.70 -11.60 -26.58
N LEU A 260 15.38 -11.60 -26.40
CA LEU A 260 14.70 -12.45 -25.43
C LEU A 260 13.57 -13.22 -26.13
N GLY A 261 13.68 -14.55 -26.19
CA GLY A 261 12.65 -15.38 -26.83
C GLY A 261 11.46 -15.70 -25.91
N THR A 262 11.68 -15.84 -24.61
CA THR A 262 10.62 -16.13 -23.63
C THR A 262 11.00 -15.56 -22.27
N LEU A 263 10.03 -14.99 -21.57
CA LEU A 263 10.21 -14.43 -20.24
C LEU A 263 9.54 -15.35 -19.20
N LYS A 264 10.36 -16.10 -18.45
CA LYS A 264 9.91 -17.11 -17.48
C LYS A 264 10.14 -16.63 -16.05
N SER A 265 9.20 -16.97 -15.16
CA SER A 265 9.42 -17.00 -13.71
C SER A 265 9.89 -18.42 -13.36
N LEU A 266 10.87 -18.54 -12.49
CA LEU A 266 11.33 -19.84 -11.99
C LEU A 266 10.94 -20.00 -10.53
N ASP A 267 10.56 -21.21 -10.12
CA ASP A 267 10.21 -21.49 -8.74
C ASP A 267 11.46 -21.36 -7.85
N GLY A 268 11.28 -20.73 -6.68
CA GLY A 268 12.38 -20.48 -5.74
C GLY A 268 13.38 -19.40 -6.18
N GLU A 269 13.22 -18.77 -7.35
CA GLU A 269 14.20 -17.76 -7.79
C GLU A 269 14.15 -16.51 -6.92
N GLY A 270 15.31 -16.11 -6.42
CA GLY A 270 15.51 -14.88 -5.65
C GLY A 270 15.05 -13.61 -6.37
N VAL A 271 15.23 -12.47 -5.73
CA VAL A 271 15.03 -11.17 -6.37
C VAL A 271 16.09 -11.01 -7.46
N ILE A 272 15.66 -10.76 -8.71
CA ILE A 272 16.58 -10.58 -9.82
C ILE A 272 17.15 -9.16 -9.78
N PRO A 273 18.47 -8.98 -9.63
CA PRO A 273 19.08 -7.66 -9.58
C PRO A 273 18.94 -6.95 -10.92
N VAL A 274 18.73 -5.63 -10.89
CA VAL A 274 18.87 -4.78 -12.08
C VAL A 274 20.36 -4.73 -12.45
N ILE A 275 20.68 -4.91 -13.72
CA ILE A 275 22.06 -4.94 -14.23
C ILE A 275 22.79 -3.64 -13.87
N GLY A 276 23.99 -3.75 -13.30
CA GLY A 276 24.80 -2.60 -12.86
C GLY A 276 24.55 -2.14 -11.43
N THR A 277 23.63 -2.77 -10.69
CA THR A 277 23.36 -2.46 -9.27
C THR A 277 24.31 -3.12 -8.27
N ASP A 278 25.24 -3.95 -8.75
CA ASP A 278 26.20 -4.68 -7.91
C ASP A 278 27.09 -3.73 -7.08
N LYS A 279 27.25 -2.48 -7.53
CA LYS A 279 28.07 -1.45 -6.88
C LYS A 279 27.47 -0.89 -5.59
N PHE A 280 26.19 -1.15 -5.30
CA PHE A 280 25.47 -0.55 -4.16
C PHE A 280 24.47 -1.50 -3.51
N ARG A 281 24.72 -2.82 -3.58
CA ARG A 281 23.99 -3.78 -2.73
C ARG A 281 24.38 -3.58 -1.26
N PRO A 282 23.41 -3.70 -0.32
CA PRO A 282 23.72 -3.75 1.10
C PRO A 282 24.50 -5.03 1.47
#